data_AF-A0A1V4SI69-F1
#
_entry.id   AF-A0A1V4SI69-F1
#
_cell.length_a   1.000
_cell.length_b   1.000
_cell.length_c   1.000
_cell.angle_alpha   90.00
_cell.angle_beta   90.00
_cell.angle_gamma   90.00
#
_symmetry.space_group_name_H-M   'P 1'
#
loop_
_entity.id
_entity.type
_entity.pdbx_description
1 polymer ?
#
loop_
_entity_poly.entity_id
_entity_poly.type
_entity_poly.pdbx_seq_one_letter_code
_entity_poly.pdbx_strand_id
1 'polypeptide(L)'
;MCEDMENYDKQLLECCIAMLSILLKQYKNKTIDITDFKSHTANKIRYISENINLETNFIKKKAIKNLVNECNSIHVKYHSGL
;
A
#
# COMPACT_ATOMS: atom_id res chain seq x y z
N MET A 1 8.23 7.37 -27.76
CA MET A 1 7.06 6.65 -27.22
C MET A 1 7.31 6.20 -25.77
N CYS A 2 7.79 7.07 -24.89
CA CYS A 2 8.12 6.69 -23.50
C CYS A 2 7.39 7.52 -22.43
N GLU A 3 6.79 8.65 -22.79
CA GLU A 3 6.08 9.53 -21.83
C GLU A 3 4.78 8.90 -21.31
N ASP A 4 4.10 8.09 -22.14
CA ASP A 4 2.84 7.46 -21.78
C ASP A 4 3.00 6.35 -20.73
N MET A 5 4.15 5.65 -20.74
CA MET A 5 4.42 4.53 -19.83
C MET A 5 4.77 5.01 -18.42
N GLU A 6 5.62 6.03 -18.29
CA GLU A 6 5.93 6.65 -16.98
C GLU A 6 4.69 7.29 -16.34
N ASN A 7 3.76 7.81 -17.15
CA ASN A 7 2.51 8.37 -16.66
C ASN A 7 1.59 7.27 -16.11
N TYR A 8 1.52 6.12 -16.79
CA TYR A 8 0.74 4.97 -16.32
C TYR A 8 1.25 4.44 -14.98
N ASP A 9 2.56 4.26 -14.82
CA ASP A 9 3.14 3.73 -13.57
C ASP A 9 2.91 4.68 -12.38
N LYS A 10 2.99 6.00 -12.61
CA LYS A 10 2.64 7.00 -11.59
C LYS A 10 1.16 6.91 -11.21
N GLN A 11 0.25 6.81 -12.18
CA GLN A 11 -1.18 6.68 -11.91
C GLN A 11 -1.50 5.39 -11.16
N LEU A 12 -0.90 4.27 -11.57
CA LEU A 12 -1.08 2.99 -10.89
C LEU A 12 -0.55 3.04 -9.45
N LEU A 13 0.59 3.69 -9.22
CA LEU A 13 1.12 3.90 -7.87
C LEU A 13 0.12 4.68 -7.00
N GLU A 14 -0.43 5.80 -7.50
CA GLU A 14 -1.45 6.57 -6.77
C GLU A 14 -2.70 5.73 -6.47
N CYS A 15 -3.19 4.96 -7.45
CA CYS A 15 -4.32 4.07 -7.26
C CYS A 15 -4.03 3.00 -6.18
N CYS A 16 -2.84 2.40 -6.19
CA CYS A 16 -2.44 1.44 -5.16
C CYS A 16 -2.39 2.08 -3.76
N ILE A 17 -1.84 3.29 -3.63
CA ILE A 17 -1.77 4.02 -2.36
C ILE A 17 -3.18 4.33 -1.83
N ALA A 18 -4.08 4.81 -2.70
CA ALA A 18 -5.46 5.12 -2.34
C ALA A 18 -6.20 3.86 -1.88
N MET A 19 -6.11 2.78 -2.64
CA MET A 19 -6.73 1.49 -2.30
C MET A 19 -6.19 0.93 -0.99
N LEU A 20 -4.87 0.99 -0.77
CA LEU A 20 -4.26 0.52 0.46
C LEU A 20 -4.77 1.31 1.68
N SER A 21 -4.91 2.63 1.54
CA SER A 21 -5.46 3.50 2.59
C SER A 21 -6.92 3.17 2.92
N ILE A 22 -7.74 2.90 1.89
CA ILE A 22 -9.14 2.48 2.07
C ILE A 22 -9.22 1.14 2.80
N LEU A 23 -8.45 0.15 2.37
CA LEU A 23 -8.43 -1.19 2.98
C LEU A 23 -7.97 -1.14 4.43
N LEU A 24 -6.94 -0.32 4.74
CA LEU A 24 -6.50 -0.10 6.11
C LEU A 24 -7.61 0.51 6.98
N LYS A 25 -8.34 1.50 6.46
CA LYS A 25 -9.49 2.08 7.15
C LYS A 25 -10.60 1.07 7.38
N GLN A 26 -10.95 0.28 6.36
CA GLN A 26 -11.96 -0.78 6.47
C GLN A 26 -11.57 -1.83 7.52
N TYR A 27 -10.31 -2.25 7.54
CA TYR A 27 -9.80 -3.19 8.54
C TYR A 27 -9.85 -2.61 9.96
N LYS A 28 -9.37 -1.37 10.16
CA LYS A 28 -9.46 -0.67 11.46
C LYS A 28 -10.90 -0.51 11.94
N ASN A 29 -11.83 -0.31 11.01
CA ASN A 29 -13.26 -0.21 11.28
C ASN A 29 -13.94 -1.58 11.42
N LYS A 30 -13.19 -2.69 11.33
CA LYS A 30 -13.70 -4.07 11.39
C LYS A 30 -14.76 -4.39 10.33
N THR A 31 -14.73 -3.68 9.20
CA THR A 31 -15.58 -3.93 8.03
C THR A 31 -15.09 -5.13 7.23
N ILE A 32 -13.79 -5.38 7.25
CA ILE A 32 -13.14 -6.56 6.68
C ILE A 32 -12.28 -7.22 7.76
N ASP A 33 -12.08 -8.53 7.67
CA ASP A 33 -11.23 -9.26 8.61
C ASP A 33 -9.74 -9.23 8.20
N ILE A 34 -8.90 -9.93 8.96
CA ILE A 34 -7.47 -10.00 8.70
C ILE A 34 -7.14 -10.79 7.42
N THR A 35 -7.95 -11.79 7.07
CA THR A 35 -7.76 -12.63 5.88
C THR A 35 -8.03 -11.81 4.62
N ASP A 36 -9.15 -11.09 4.61
CA ASP A 36 -9.53 -10.14 3.56
C ASP A 36 -8.50 -9.02 3.44
N PHE A 37 -8.09 -8.43 4.57
CA PHE A 37 -7.07 -7.38 4.57
C PHE A 37 -5.76 -7.89 3.96
N LYS A 38 -5.26 -9.05 4.39
CA LYS A 38 -4.00 -9.60 3.87
C LYS A 38 -4.08 -9.91 2.38
N SER A 39 -5.14 -10.60 1.94
CA SER A 39 -5.31 -10.99 0.54
C SER A 39 -5.41 -9.80 -0.40
N HIS A 40 -6.06 -8.71 0.01
CA HIS A 40 -6.25 -7.52 -0.81
C HIS A 40 -5.08 -6.53 -0.77
N THR A 41 -4.24 -6.57 0.26
CA THR A 41 -3.16 -5.58 0.45
C THR A 41 -1.77 -6.08 0.08
N ALA A 42 -1.47 -7.39 0.14
CA ALA A 42 -0.12 -7.92 -0.05
C ALA A 42 0.53 -7.45 -1.38
N ASN A 43 -0.18 -7.63 -2.50
CA ASN A 43 0.33 -7.22 -3.81
C ASN A 43 0.48 -5.70 -3.94
N LYS A 44 -0.42 -4.92 -3.33
CA LYS A 44 -0.37 -3.45 -3.35
C LYS A 44 0.83 -2.94 -2.55
N ILE A 45 1.07 -3.51 -1.38
CA ILE A 45 2.22 -3.17 -0.52
C ILE A 45 3.53 -3.43 -1.28
N ARG A 46 3.65 -4.60 -1.93
CA ARG A 46 4.82 -4.94 -2.73
C ARG A 46 5.03 -3.94 -3.87
N TYR A 47 3.98 -3.70 -4.67
CA TYR A 47 4.05 -2.78 -5.80
C TYR A 47 4.44 -1.35 -5.36
N ILE A 48 3.84 -0.84 -4.28
CA ILE A 48 4.19 0.48 -3.74
C ILE A 48 5.65 0.52 -3.30
N SER A 49 6.13 -0.52 -2.62
CA SER A 49 7.52 -0.58 -2.13
C SER A 49 8.53 -0.57 -3.28
N GLU A 50 8.26 -1.31 -4.34
CA GLU A 50 9.10 -1.39 -5.55
C GLU A 50 9.09 -0.07 -6.34
N ASN A 51 7.97 0.65 -6.35
CA ASN A 51 7.75 1.83 -7.19
C ASN A 51 7.80 3.16 -6.42
N ILE A 52 8.15 3.15 -5.13
CA ILE A 52 8.14 4.36 -4.28
C ILE A 52 9.09 5.47 -4.77
N ASN A 53 10.03 5.14 -5.64
CA ASN A 53 10.95 6.10 -6.24
C ASN A 53 10.32 6.95 -7.34
N LEU A 54 9.16 6.55 -7.87
CA LEU A 54 8.37 7.38 -8.79
C LEU A 54 7.78 8.62 -8.10
N GLU A 55 7.60 8.56 -6.78
CA GLU A 55 7.21 9.72 -5.98
C GLU A 55 8.46 10.54 -5.59
N THR A 56 8.54 11.74 -6.16
CA THR A 56 9.67 12.67 -5.95
C THR A 56 9.43 13.62 -4.78
N ASN A 57 8.19 13.84 -4.37
CA ASN A 57 7.87 14.67 -3.21
C ASN A 57 8.24 13.93 -1.91
N PHE A 58 9.24 14.44 -1.21
CA PHE A 58 9.76 13.84 0.02
C PHE A 58 8.70 13.67 1.12
N ILE A 59 7.83 14.66 1.31
CA ILE A 59 6.78 14.61 2.35
C ILE A 59 5.79 13.49 2.04
N LYS A 60 5.35 13.43 0.78
CA LYS A 60 4.42 12.39 0.32
C LYS A 60 5.06 11.01 0.38
N LYS A 61 6.32 10.87 -0.06
CA LYS A 61 7.10 9.63 0.05
C LYS A 61 7.21 9.13 1.49
N LYS A 62 7.43 10.03 2.46
CA LYS A 62 7.43 9.68 3.89
C LYS A 62 6.06 9.19 4.36
N ALA A 63 4.98 9.85 3.94
CA ALA A 63 3.62 9.40 4.27
C ALA A 63 3.31 8.01 3.70
N ILE A 64 3.71 7.74 2.45
CA ILE A 64 3.55 6.42 1.82
C ILE A 64 4.33 5.34 2.59
N LYS A 65 5.58 5.61 3.00
CA LYS A 65 6.36 4.68 3.82
C LYS A 65 5.67 4.37 5.15
N ASN A 66 5.12 5.38 5.81
CA ASN A 66 4.39 5.20 7.06
C ASN A 66 3.14 4.31 6.87
N LEU A 67 2.37 4.55 5.80
CA LEU A 67 1.22 3.72 5.43
C LEU A 67 1.62 2.26 5.20
N VAL A 68 2.66 2.02 4.40
CA VAL A 68 3.17 0.68 4.12
C VAL A 68 3.67 -0.02 5.39
N ASN A 69 4.42 0.67 6.23
CA ASN A 69 4.93 0.13 7.50
C ASN A 69 3.79 -0.26 8.45
N GLU A 70 2.76 0.57 8.54
CA GLU A 70 1.58 0.26 9.34
C GLU A 70 0.90 -1.02 8.83
N CYS A 71 0.68 -1.13 7.51
CA CYS A 71 0.10 -2.33 6.91
C CYS A 71 0.97 -3.57 7.16
N ASN A 72 2.28 -3.48 6.97
CA ASN A 72 3.22 -4.59 7.25
C ASN A 72 3.19 -5.02 8.72
N SER A 73 3.06 -4.08 9.66
CA SER A 73 2.96 -4.42 11.08
C SER A 73 1.72 -5.27 11.38
N ILE A 74 0.60 -5.05 10.68
CA ILE A 74 -0.61 -5.85 10.78
C ILE A 74 -0.38 -7.24 10.19
N HIS A 75 0.32 -7.32 9.04
CA HIS A 75 0.65 -8.60 8.42
C HIS A 75 1.50 -9.50 9.33
N VAL A 76 2.50 -8.92 10.00
CA VAL A 76 3.44 -9.62 10.89
C VAL A 76 2.81 -10.01 12.23
N LYS A 77 2.03 -9.12 12.88
CA LYS A 77 1.43 -9.39 14.19
C LYS A 77 0.57 -10.66 14.24
N TYR A 78 0.03 -11.09 13.09
CA TYR A 78 -0.78 -12.30 13.01
C TYR A 78 0.02 -13.58 12.68
N HIS A 79 1.34 -13.49 12.46
CA HIS A 79 2.22 -14.67 12.37
C HIS A 79 2.72 -15.17 13.73
N SER A 80 2.55 -14.39 14.80
CA SER A 80 2.99 -14.71 16.16
C SER A 80 1.89 -15.39 17.01
N GLY A 81 0.81 -15.86 16.39
CA GLY A 81 -0.38 -16.41 17.06
C GLY A 81 -0.57 -17.92 16.87
N LEU A 82 0.53 -18.68 16.75
CA LEU A 82 0.55 -20.15 16.81
C LEU A 82 1.64 -20.59 17.80
#